data_AF-A0A932XBJ7-F1
#
_entry.id   AF-A0A932XBJ7-F1
#
_cell.length_a   1.000
_cell.length_b   1.000
_cell.length_c   1.000
_cell.angle_alpha   90.00
_cell.angle_beta   90.00
_cell.angle_gamma   90.00
#
_symmetry.space_group_name_H-M   'P 1'
#
loop_
_entity.id
_entity.type
_entity.pdbx_description
1 polymer ?
#
loop_
_entity_poly.entity_id
_entity_poly.type
_entity_poly.pdbx_seq_one_letter_code
_entity_poly.pdbx_strand_id
1 'polypeptide(L)'
;MISHLPTHLDNYPPLRTERMLLVPLSLDQMQMQLDDYAGLESSLGTKVTGNALERELRSIVARSIAYMRQEPEDAIWNTFWAAILEDEKTFVGGIGFKGPTNAEGEVELGYGFDPSYRNRGLATEAVTALAAWAFAQPGVRAVTAETNYTNTASARVLQKAGFRLYTANNHFLYWRKEAWENRPLPGQERTGDGYFALYDLAVVVEAIDGNCTCDMRVGDCFFLRNSSSLSLPDGGHFCVYALQAVLPLLPAKQRLNHPADWMETDSRAVCPDPACKLVMRVDRTARRVLRHDDVSPIAWEST
;
A
#
# COMPACT_ATOMS: atom_id res chain seq x y z
N MET A 1 -18.85 2.21 -40.68
CA MET A 1 -17.91 1.27 -40.06
C MET A 1 -16.74 2.08 -39.55
N ILE A 2 -16.80 2.52 -38.29
CA ILE A 2 -15.67 3.18 -37.65
C ILE A 2 -14.72 2.04 -37.28
N SER A 3 -13.57 1.97 -37.93
CA SER A 3 -12.53 1.02 -37.57
C SER A 3 -12.08 1.34 -36.14
N HIS A 4 -12.45 0.50 -35.18
CA HIS A 4 -11.78 0.49 -33.88
C HIS A 4 -10.35 0.04 -34.11
N LEU A 5 -9.46 1.01 -34.30
CA LEU A 5 -8.04 0.80 -34.05
C LEU A 5 -7.92 0.33 -32.60
N PRO A 6 -7.19 -0.76 -32.33
CA PRO A 6 -6.92 -1.19 -30.96
C PRO A 6 -6.32 -0.01 -30.19
N THR A 7 -6.94 0.37 -29.09
CA THR A 7 -6.34 1.34 -28.18
C THR A 7 -5.33 0.61 -27.30
N HIS A 8 -4.24 1.27 -26.89
CA HIS A 8 -3.24 0.68 -25.98
C HIS A 8 -3.87 0.13 -24.68
N LEU A 9 -5.04 0.64 -24.30
CA LEU A 9 -5.82 0.20 -23.16
C LEU A 9 -6.48 -1.18 -23.33
N ASP A 10 -6.69 -1.65 -24.56
CA ASP A 10 -7.31 -2.97 -24.82
C ASP A 10 -6.45 -4.14 -24.31
N ASN A 11 -5.16 -3.88 -24.05
CA ASN A 11 -4.23 -4.84 -23.46
C ASN A 11 -4.40 -5.01 -21.94
N TYR A 12 -5.20 -4.16 -21.29
CA TYR A 12 -5.42 -4.17 -19.85
C TYR A 12 -6.84 -4.67 -19.52
N PRO A 13 -7.02 -5.97 -19.24
CA PRO A 13 -8.34 -6.49 -18.92
C PRO A 13 -8.87 -5.92 -17.60
N PRO A 14 -10.20 -5.88 -17.41
CA PRO A 14 -10.80 -5.51 -16.14
C PRO A 14 -10.24 -6.33 -14.98
N LEU A 15 -9.97 -5.67 -13.84
CA LEU A 15 -9.57 -6.35 -12.62
C LEU A 15 -10.82 -6.81 -11.87
N ARG A 16 -10.94 -8.13 -11.68
CA ARG A 16 -12.00 -8.71 -10.86
C ARG A 16 -11.56 -8.76 -9.41
N THR A 17 -12.41 -8.26 -8.53
CA THR A 17 -12.25 -8.35 -7.08
C THR A 17 -13.32 -9.28 -6.50
N GLU A 18 -13.54 -9.27 -5.19
CA GLU A 18 -14.57 -10.09 -4.55
C GLU A 18 -15.99 -9.72 -5.02
N ARG A 19 -16.26 -8.42 -5.18
CA ARG A 19 -17.62 -7.89 -5.44
C ARG A 19 -17.72 -7.01 -6.68
N MET A 20 -16.61 -6.55 -7.24
CA MET A 20 -16.61 -5.58 -8.32
C MET A 20 -15.65 -5.91 -9.46
N LEU A 21 -15.91 -5.27 -10.60
CA LEU A 21 -14.96 -5.13 -11.68
C LEU A 21 -14.40 -3.72 -11.66
N LEU A 22 -13.08 -3.58 -11.73
CA LEU A 22 -12.41 -2.32 -12.03
C LEU A 22 -12.11 -2.32 -13.53
N VAL A 23 -12.77 -1.46 -14.29
CA VAL A 23 -12.65 -1.38 -15.75
C VAL A 23 -11.88 -0.13 -16.14
N PRO A 24 -10.68 -0.21 -16.76
CA PRO A 24 -9.98 0.97 -17.23
C PRO A 24 -10.79 1.62 -18.35
N LEU A 25 -11.06 2.92 -18.23
CA LEU A 25 -11.88 3.62 -19.20
C LEU A 25 -11.06 3.98 -20.44
N SER A 26 -11.65 3.76 -21.62
CA SER A 26 -11.07 4.27 -22.86
C SER A 26 -11.08 5.80 -22.90
N LEU A 27 -10.33 6.40 -23.83
CA LEU A 27 -10.36 7.85 -24.03
C LEU A 27 -11.78 8.37 -24.32
N ASP A 28 -12.56 7.63 -25.10
CA ASP A 28 -13.95 7.98 -25.41
C ASP A 28 -14.84 7.87 -24.16
N GLN A 29 -14.66 6.84 -23.34
CA GLN A 29 -15.39 6.70 -22.08
C GLN A 29 -14.99 7.78 -21.04
N MET A 30 -13.71 8.16 -21.00
CA MET A 30 -13.26 9.30 -20.21
C MET A 30 -13.94 10.60 -20.68
N GLN A 31 -14.10 10.80 -22.00
CA GLN A 31 -14.84 11.94 -22.55
C GLN A 31 -16.33 11.89 -22.17
N MET A 32 -16.95 10.71 -22.21
CA MET A 32 -18.33 10.51 -21.77
C MET A 32 -18.53 10.92 -20.29
N GLN A 33 -17.55 10.77 -19.41
CA GLN A 33 -17.66 11.29 -18.03
C GLN A 33 -17.94 12.81 -17.96
N LEU A 34 -17.45 13.58 -18.95
CA LEU A 34 -17.65 15.04 -18.98
C LEU A 34 -18.95 15.45 -19.65
N ASP A 35 -19.33 14.73 -20.72
CA ASP A 35 -20.33 15.18 -21.68
C ASP A 35 -21.62 14.35 -21.67
N ASP A 36 -21.52 13.05 -21.36
CA ASP A 36 -22.64 12.10 -21.41
C ASP A 36 -22.45 10.95 -20.40
N TYR A 37 -22.68 11.25 -19.11
CA TYR A 37 -22.48 10.28 -18.03
C TYR A 37 -23.43 9.08 -18.14
N ALA A 38 -24.66 9.28 -18.62
CA ALA A 38 -25.61 8.19 -18.87
C ALA A 38 -25.15 7.28 -20.02
N GLY A 39 -24.56 7.87 -21.06
CA GLY A 39 -23.91 7.14 -22.15
C GLY A 39 -22.72 6.31 -21.65
N LEU A 40 -21.92 6.85 -20.73
CA LEU A 40 -20.85 6.09 -20.08
C LEU A 40 -21.42 4.87 -19.33
N GLU A 41 -22.40 5.07 -18.46
CA GLU A 41 -23.04 3.98 -17.69
C GLU A 41 -23.57 2.89 -18.62
N SER A 42 -24.21 3.28 -19.71
CA SER A 42 -24.71 2.38 -20.74
C SER A 42 -23.58 1.63 -21.45
N SER A 43 -22.48 2.30 -21.80
CA SER A 43 -21.31 1.69 -22.45
C SER A 43 -20.62 0.65 -21.56
N LEU A 44 -20.69 0.84 -20.24
CA LEU A 44 -20.16 -0.09 -19.24
C LEU A 44 -21.12 -1.25 -18.94
N GLY A 45 -22.31 -1.28 -19.55
CA GLY A 45 -23.34 -2.27 -19.27
C GLY A 45 -23.93 -2.16 -17.86
N THR A 46 -23.90 -0.96 -17.29
CA THR A 46 -24.44 -0.66 -15.95
C THR A 46 -25.80 0.02 -16.03
N LYS A 47 -26.53 0.02 -14.92
CA LYS A 47 -27.78 0.76 -14.77
C LYS A 47 -27.50 2.26 -14.90
N VAL A 48 -28.26 2.92 -15.75
CA VAL A 48 -28.24 4.38 -15.87
C VAL A 48 -28.89 4.97 -14.63
N THR A 49 -28.12 5.74 -13.85
CA THR A 49 -28.60 6.32 -12.58
C THR A 49 -29.08 7.75 -12.74
N GLY A 50 -28.71 8.42 -13.84
CA GLY A 50 -28.97 9.85 -14.04
C GLY A 50 -28.04 10.74 -13.21
N ASN A 51 -27.03 10.16 -12.56
CA ASN A 51 -25.98 10.90 -11.89
C ASN A 51 -25.13 11.70 -12.91
N ALA A 52 -24.42 12.69 -12.39
CA ALA A 52 -23.45 13.45 -13.15
C ALA A 52 -22.12 13.51 -12.38
N LEU A 53 -21.03 13.68 -13.11
CA LEU A 53 -19.72 13.92 -12.52
C LEU A 53 -19.76 15.18 -11.66
N GLU A 54 -19.31 15.08 -10.40
CA GLU A 54 -19.17 16.22 -9.49
C GLU A 54 -18.33 17.33 -10.14
N ARG A 55 -18.72 18.60 -9.92
CA ARG A 55 -18.10 19.76 -10.58
C ARG A 55 -16.59 19.82 -10.35
N GLU A 56 -16.17 19.50 -9.13
CA GLU A 56 -14.80 19.51 -8.66
C GLU A 56 -13.94 18.47 -9.40
N LEU A 57 -14.53 17.35 -9.81
CA LEU A 57 -13.83 16.27 -10.52
C LEU A 57 -13.68 16.54 -12.03
N ARG A 58 -14.50 17.42 -12.62
CA ARG A 58 -14.46 17.74 -14.06
C ARG A 58 -13.07 18.21 -14.52
N SER A 59 -12.40 19.04 -13.72
CA SER A 59 -11.05 19.54 -14.03
C SER A 59 -10.00 18.43 -14.03
N ILE A 60 -10.15 17.46 -13.11
CA ILE A 60 -9.27 16.29 -13.01
C ILE A 60 -9.46 15.41 -14.24
N VAL A 61 -10.71 15.08 -14.59
CA VAL A 61 -11.02 14.26 -15.77
C VAL A 61 -10.55 14.93 -17.05
N ALA A 62 -10.77 16.24 -17.22
CA ALA A 62 -10.30 16.97 -18.40
C ALA A 62 -8.77 16.94 -18.54
N ARG A 63 -8.04 17.08 -17.41
CA ARG A 63 -6.58 16.97 -17.40
C ARG A 63 -6.12 15.55 -17.75
N SER A 64 -6.80 14.53 -17.25
CA SER A 64 -6.49 13.13 -17.58
C SER A 64 -6.73 12.82 -19.05
N ILE A 65 -7.82 13.30 -19.64
CA ILE A 65 -8.08 13.20 -21.09
C ILE A 65 -6.96 13.87 -21.89
N ALA A 66 -6.56 15.08 -21.49
CA ALA A 66 -5.48 15.80 -22.18
C ALA A 66 -4.16 15.01 -22.13
N TYR A 67 -3.83 14.42 -20.97
CA TYR A 67 -2.64 13.58 -20.82
C TYR A 67 -2.73 12.33 -21.70
N MET A 68 -3.84 11.58 -21.64
CA MET A 68 -4.03 10.37 -22.44
C MET A 68 -3.94 10.62 -23.96
N ARG A 69 -4.27 11.83 -24.43
CA ARG A 69 -4.08 12.23 -25.84
C ARG A 69 -2.63 12.51 -26.19
N GLN A 70 -1.84 13.03 -25.24
CA GLN A 70 -0.43 13.37 -25.44
C GLN A 70 0.46 12.13 -25.31
N GLU A 71 0.20 11.29 -24.31
CA GLU A 71 1.00 10.13 -23.94
C GLU A 71 0.13 8.84 -23.97
N PRO A 72 -0.28 8.35 -25.15
CA PRO A 72 -1.20 7.21 -25.27
C PRO A 72 -0.63 5.89 -24.75
N GLU A 73 0.69 5.73 -24.76
CA GLU A 73 1.41 4.56 -24.21
C GLU A 73 1.27 4.46 -22.69
N ASP A 74 1.27 5.61 -22.00
CA ASP A 74 1.16 5.71 -20.55
C ASP A 74 -0.29 5.96 -20.09
N ALA A 75 -1.26 5.89 -21.00
CA ALA A 75 -2.66 6.18 -20.71
C ALA A 75 -3.24 5.35 -19.55
N ILE A 76 -2.75 4.11 -19.35
CA ILE A 76 -3.17 3.25 -18.23
C ILE A 76 -2.86 3.85 -16.86
N TRP A 77 -1.83 4.70 -16.76
CA TRP A 77 -1.41 5.40 -15.55
C TRP A 77 -2.12 6.74 -15.33
N ASN A 78 -3.04 7.12 -16.22
CA ASN A 78 -3.81 8.36 -16.09
C ASN A 78 -5.32 8.19 -16.33
N THR A 79 -5.73 7.05 -16.88
CA THR A 79 -7.15 6.71 -17.00
C THR A 79 -7.78 6.41 -15.65
N PHE A 80 -9.09 6.60 -15.57
CA PHE A 80 -9.87 6.16 -14.44
C PHE A 80 -10.28 4.71 -14.67
N TRP A 81 -10.26 3.93 -13.61
CA TRP A 81 -10.83 2.60 -13.53
C TRP A 81 -12.21 2.72 -12.89
N ALA A 82 -13.25 2.44 -13.68
CA ALA A 82 -14.61 2.43 -13.19
C ALA A 82 -14.84 1.22 -12.28
N ALA A 83 -15.28 1.46 -11.05
CA ALA A 83 -15.66 0.42 -10.10
C ALA A 83 -17.13 0.05 -10.33
N ILE A 84 -17.36 -1.15 -10.86
CA ILE A 84 -18.69 -1.68 -11.18
C ILE A 84 -19.05 -2.77 -10.20
N LEU A 85 -20.06 -2.54 -9.37
CA LEU A 85 -20.57 -3.54 -8.43
C LEU A 85 -21.39 -4.59 -9.20
N GLU A 86 -20.96 -5.84 -9.16
CA GLU A 86 -21.43 -6.85 -10.13
C GLU A 86 -22.89 -7.28 -9.92
N ASP A 87 -23.31 -7.44 -8.67
CA ASP A 87 -24.67 -7.88 -8.31
C ASP A 87 -25.71 -6.81 -8.64
N GLU A 88 -25.33 -5.54 -8.45
CA GLU A 88 -26.22 -4.41 -8.67
C GLU A 88 -26.16 -3.90 -10.12
N LYS A 89 -25.10 -4.27 -10.86
CA LYS A 89 -24.74 -3.74 -12.18
C LYS A 89 -24.68 -2.21 -12.16
N THR A 90 -23.99 -1.65 -11.18
CA THR A 90 -23.94 -0.20 -10.96
C THR A 90 -22.51 0.30 -10.96
N PHE A 91 -22.25 1.42 -11.63
CA PHE A 91 -21.01 2.18 -11.51
C PHE A 91 -21.03 2.98 -10.19
N VAL A 92 -20.18 2.60 -9.23
CA VAL A 92 -20.25 3.11 -7.84
C VAL A 92 -19.12 4.07 -7.46
N GLY A 93 -18.18 4.32 -8.37
CA GLY A 93 -17.02 5.17 -8.11
C GLY A 93 -15.87 4.92 -9.07
N GLY A 94 -14.84 5.75 -9.00
CA GLY A 94 -13.64 5.65 -9.82
C GLY A 94 -12.37 5.57 -8.98
N ILE A 95 -11.36 4.89 -9.50
CA ILE A 95 -10.02 4.81 -8.94
C ILE A 95 -8.99 4.85 -10.06
N GLY A 96 -7.82 5.45 -9.85
CA GLY A 96 -6.81 5.51 -10.89
C GLY A 96 -5.49 6.08 -10.38
N PHE A 97 -4.53 6.22 -11.29
CA PHE A 97 -3.24 6.84 -10.99
C PHE A 97 -3.21 8.27 -11.51
N LYS A 98 -2.31 9.08 -10.94
CA LYS A 98 -2.09 10.49 -11.33
C LYS A 98 -0.88 10.65 -12.26
N GLY A 99 -0.55 9.62 -13.03
CA GLY A 99 0.62 9.57 -13.91
C GLY A 99 1.46 8.31 -13.73
N PRO A 100 2.41 8.07 -14.65
CA PRO A 100 3.34 6.94 -14.60
C PRO A 100 4.33 7.08 -13.42
N THR A 101 5.19 6.08 -13.26
CA THR A 101 6.22 6.07 -12.21
C THR A 101 7.14 7.29 -12.29
N ASN A 102 7.44 7.90 -11.15
CA ASN A 102 8.54 8.87 -11.03
C ASN A 102 9.93 8.19 -11.04
N ALA A 103 11.00 8.97 -10.87
CA ALA A 103 12.38 8.47 -10.87
C ALA A 103 12.66 7.45 -9.75
N GLU A 104 11.90 7.52 -8.65
CA GLU A 104 11.96 6.61 -7.51
C GLU A 104 11.11 5.35 -7.68
N GLY A 105 10.38 5.23 -8.80
CA GLY A 105 9.48 4.10 -9.09
C GLY A 105 8.13 4.21 -8.38
N GLU A 106 7.67 5.42 -8.07
CA GLU A 106 6.44 5.65 -7.31
C GLU A 106 5.29 6.07 -8.22
N VAL A 107 4.10 5.51 -7.99
CA VAL A 107 2.86 5.93 -8.64
C VAL A 107 1.87 6.43 -7.61
N GLU A 108 1.24 7.57 -7.88
CA GLU A 108 0.25 8.15 -6.97
C GLU A 108 -1.16 7.71 -7.36
N LEU A 109 -1.89 7.15 -6.41
CA LEU A 109 -3.25 6.64 -6.56
C LEU A 109 -4.28 7.67 -6.03
N GLY A 110 -5.37 7.84 -6.76
CA GLY A 110 -6.55 8.60 -6.34
C GLY A 110 -7.83 7.76 -6.48
N TYR A 111 -8.81 7.99 -5.62
CA TYR A 111 -10.11 7.30 -5.68
C TYR A 111 -11.25 8.16 -5.13
N GLY A 112 -12.47 7.87 -5.60
CA GLY A 112 -13.71 8.47 -5.13
C GLY A 112 -14.88 7.52 -5.35
N PHE A 113 -15.75 7.40 -4.34
CA PHE A 113 -16.93 6.54 -4.38
C PHE A 113 -18.18 7.33 -4.00
N ASP A 114 -19.28 6.97 -4.64
CA ASP A 114 -20.60 7.53 -4.40
C ASP A 114 -20.94 7.42 -2.89
N PRO A 115 -21.40 8.52 -2.25
CA PRO A 115 -21.77 8.54 -0.84
C PRO A 115 -22.66 7.37 -0.39
N SER A 116 -23.59 6.95 -1.24
CA SER A 116 -24.58 5.89 -0.99
C SER A 116 -23.95 4.50 -0.86
N TYR A 117 -22.73 4.32 -1.36
CA TYR A 117 -21.98 3.05 -1.35
C TYR A 117 -20.82 3.04 -0.35
N ARG A 118 -20.64 4.12 0.43
CA ARG A 118 -19.60 4.21 1.46
C ARG A 118 -19.90 3.27 2.64
N ASN A 119 -18.91 3.04 3.50
CA ASN A 119 -18.99 2.15 4.68
C ASN A 119 -19.27 0.66 4.39
N ARG A 120 -19.26 0.24 3.12
CA ARG A 120 -19.38 -1.18 2.70
C ARG A 120 -18.03 -1.87 2.46
N GLY A 121 -16.92 -1.17 2.66
CA GLY A 121 -15.56 -1.67 2.38
C GLY A 121 -15.15 -1.65 0.90
N LEU A 122 -16.01 -1.15 0.00
CA LEU A 122 -15.79 -1.15 -1.45
C LEU A 122 -14.53 -0.37 -1.87
N ALA A 123 -14.32 0.83 -1.31
CA ALA A 123 -13.12 1.61 -1.60
C ALA A 123 -11.84 0.90 -1.15
N THR A 124 -11.83 0.22 0.00
CA THR A 124 -10.67 -0.55 0.48
C THR A 124 -10.37 -1.73 -0.43
N GLU A 125 -11.40 -2.41 -0.92
CA GLU A 125 -11.27 -3.51 -1.87
C GLU A 125 -10.68 -3.03 -3.20
N ALA A 126 -11.20 -1.93 -3.75
CA ALA A 126 -10.70 -1.33 -4.99
C ALA A 126 -9.24 -0.84 -4.87
N VAL A 127 -8.91 -0.12 -3.79
CA VAL A 127 -7.55 0.37 -3.53
C VAL A 127 -6.58 -0.79 -3.38
N THR A 128 -6.97 -1.84 -2.65
CA THR A 128 -6.13 -3.04 -2.49
C THR A 128 -5.86 -3.71 -3.84
N ALA A 129 -6.90 -3.89 -4.66
CA ALA A 129 -6.78 -4.54 -5.97
C ALA A 129 -5.94 -3.72 -6.95
N LEU A 130 -6.18 -2.41 -7.08
CA LEU A 130 -5.44 -1.58 -8.03
C LEU A 130 -3.98 -1.38 -7.59
N ALA A 131 -3.71 -1.27 -6.28
CA ALA A 131 -2.34 -1.24 -5.78
C ALA A 131 -1.60 -2.56 -6.09
N ALA A 132 -2.27 -3.71 -5.93
CA ALA A 132 -1.69 -5.00 -6.31
C ALA A 132 -1.38 -5.08 -7.81
N TRP A 133 -2.27 -4.56 -8.66
CA TRP A 133 -2.02 -4.45 -10.10
C TRP A 133 -0.80 -3.56 -10.41
N ALA A 134 -0.67 -2.40 -9.75
CA ALA A 134 0.48 -1.53 -9.95
C ALA A 134 1.80 -2.23 -9.59
N PHE A 135 1.85 -2.94 -8.47
CA PHE A 135 3.07 -3.67 -8.10
C PHE A 135 3.41 -4.85 -9.00
N ALA A 136 2.46 -5.34 -9.80
CA ALA A 136 2.73 -6.32 -10.84
C ALA A 136 3.38 -5.70 -12.08
N GLN A 137 3.36 -4.37 -12.22
CA GLN A 137 3.97 -3.67 -13.36
C GLN A 137 5.48 -3.47 -13.15
N PRO A 138 6.28 -3.56 -14.22
CA PRO A 138 7.72 -3.31 -14.16
C PRO A 138 8.03 -1.90 -13.63
N GLY A 139 9.03 -1.78 -12.77
CA GLY A 139 9.52 -0.48 -12.28
C GLY A 139 8.75 0.13 -11.11
N VAL A 140 7.57 -0.39 -10.76
CA VAL A 140 6.81 0.12 -9.60
C VAL A 140 7.42 -0.40 -8.30
N ARG A 141 7.88 0.52 -7.46
CA ARG A 141 8.50 0.27 -6.16
C ARG A 141 7.59 0.66 -5.00
N ALA A 142 6.78 1.71 -5.18
CA ALA A 142 5.79 2.12 -4.19
C ALA A 142 4.52 2.66 -4.84
N VAL A 143 3.40 2.54 -4.13
CA VAL A 143 2.17 3.26 -4.43
C VAL A 143 1.98 4.30 -3.33
N THR A 144 1.77 5.55 -3.73
CA THR A 144 1.50 6.66 -2.82
C THR A 144 0.05 7.11 -2.96
N ALA A 145 -0.46 7.82 -1.97
CA ALA A 145 -1.75 8.50 -2.04
C ALA A 145 -1.76 9.68 -1.09
N GLU A 146 -2.52 10.71 -1.41
CA GLU A 146 -2.75 11.84 -0.50
C GLU A 146 -4.22 11.92 -0.08
N THR A 147 -4.46 12.37 1.14
CA THR A 147 -5.81 12.65 1.64
C THR A 147 -5.82 13.98 2.36
N ASN A 148 -6.84 14.81 2.16
CA ASN A 148 -7.02 15.99 3.01
C ASN A 148 -7.11 15.56 4.49
N TYR A 149 -6.48 16.29 5.41
CA TYR A 149 -6.43 15.93 6.83
C TYR A 149 -7.83 15.80 7.46
N THR A 150 -8.84 16.49 6.93
CA THR A 150 -10.24 16.40 7.37
C THR A 150 -10.96 15.15 6.86
N ASN A 151 -10.44 14.51 5.81
CA ASN A 151 -11.06 13.33 5.18
C ASN A 151 -10.62 12.03 5.88
N THR A 152 -11.12 11.86 7.11
CA THR A 152 -10.84 10.68 7.95
C THR A 152 -11.33 9.37 7.32
N ALA A 153 -12.34 9.41 6.44
CA ALA A 153 -12.86 8.23 5.76
C ALA A 153 -11.84 7.67 4.77
N SER A 154 -11.24 8.51 3.93
CA SER A 154 -10.18 8.09 3.00
C SER A 154 -8.91 7.66 3.73
N ALA A 155 -8.53 8.34 4.82
CA ALA A 155 -7.41 7.91 5.66
C ALA A 155 -7.60 6.46 6.16
N ARG A 156 -8.80 6.12 6.67
CA ARG A 156 -9.13 4.76 7.11
C ARG A 156 -9.12 3.74 5.98
N VAL A 157 -9.55 4.13 4.77
CA VAL A 157 -9.50 3.25 3.59
C VAL A 157 -8.05 2.86 3.28
N LEU A 158 -7.13 3.84 3.27
CA LEU A 158 -5.71 3.63 3.01
C LEU A 158 -5.06 2.77 4.09
N GLN A 159 -5.33 3.04 5.38
CA GLN A 159 -4.88 2.20 6.48
C GLN A 159 -5.31 0.75 6.33
N LYS A 160 -6.60 0.51 6.03
CA LYS A 160 -7.13 -0.86 5.83
C LYS A 160 -6.56 -1.54 4.59
N ALA A 161 -6.20 -0.78 3.56
CA ALA A 161 -5.52 -1.28 2.36
C ALA A 161 -4.01 -1.53 2.58
N GLY A 162 -3.49 -1.30 3.79
CA GLY A 162 -2.10 -1.54 4.16
C GLY A 162 -1.13 -0.40 3.86
N PHE A 163 -1.64 0.79 3.54
CA PHE A 163 -0.80 1.98 3.41
C PHE A 163 -0.42 2.52 4.80
N ARG A 164 0.80 3.04 4.92
CA ARG A 164 1.31 3.69 6.12
C ARG A 164 1.41 5.20 5.89
N LEU A 165 1.17 5.98 6.93
CA LEU A 165 1.43 7.42 6.90
C LEU A 165 2.94 7.62 6.77
N TYR A 166 3.37 8.36 5.75
CA TYR A 166 4.78 8.64 5.45
C TYR A 166 5.16 10.07 5.83
N THR A 167 4.31 11.05 5.51
CA THR A 167 4.51 12.46 5.90
C THR A 167 3.18 13.22 5.90
N ALA A 168 3.16 14.46 6.36
CA ALA A 168 1.98 15.30 6.42
C ALA A 168 2.36 16.80 6.31
N ASN A 169 1.40 17.62 5.87
CA ASN A 169 1.45 19.08 5.99
C ASN A 169 0.11 19.61 6.52
N ASN A 170 -0.06 20.94 6.57
CA ASN A 170 -1.26 21.57 7.13
C ASN A 170 -2.57 21.28 6.36
N HIS A 171 -2.50 20.65 5.20
CA HIS A 171 -3.65 20.36 4.35
C HIS A 171 -3.81 18.86 4.05
N PHE A 172 -2.72 18.11 3.97
CA PHE A 172 -2.71 16.73 3.46
C PHE A 172 -1.90 15.77 4.33
N LEU A 173 -2.38 14.53 4.37
CA LEU A 173 -1.67 13.35 4.83
C LEU A 173 -1.18 12.57 3.62
N TYR A 174 0.10 12.17 3.62
CA TYR A 174 0.73 11.43 2.55
C TYR A 174 0.97 10.00 2.99
N TRP A 175 0.43 9.07 2.22
CA TRP A 175 0.40 7.65 2.48
C TRP A 175 1.28 6.91 1.49
N ARG A 176 1.90 5.82 1.94
CA ARG A 176 2.80 5.01 1.13
C ARG A 176 2.58 3.53 1.41
N LYS A 177 2.59 2.73 0.36
CA LYS A 177 2.64 1.27 0.40
C LYS A 177 3.77 0.80 -0.50
N GLU A 178 4.58 -0.14 -0.02
CA GLU A 178 5.76 -0.60 -0.74
C GLU A 178 5.48 -1.90 -1.50
N ALA A 179 6.14 -2.11 -2.65
CA ALA A 179 5.95 -3.30 -3.47
C ALA A 179 6.29 -4.61 -2.75
N TRP A 180 7.25 -4.56 -1.81
CA TRP A 180 7.63 -5.73 -1.02
C TRP A 180 6.54 -6.18 -0.03
N GLU A 181 5.54 -5.35 0.28
CA GLU A 181 4.41 -5.70 1.15
C GLU A 181 3.31 -6.50 0.42
N ASN A 182 3.23 -6.42 -0.91
CA ASN A 182 2.13 -6.98 -1.72
C ASN A 182 2.52 -8.17 -2.61
N ARG A 183 3.77 -8.61 -2.54
CA ARG A 183 4.22 -9.82 -3.24
C ARG A 183 3.69 -11.04 -2.47
N PRO A 184 3.01 -12.03 -3.09
CA PRO A 184 2.92 -13.34 -2.44
C PRO A 184 4.35 -13.69 -2.05
N LEU A 185 4.55 -14.12 -0.80
CA LEU A 185 5.87 -14.63 -0.38
C LEU A 185 6.28 -15.60 -1.49
N PRO A 186 7.38 -15.34 -2.22
CA PRO A 186 7.87 -16.34 -3.15
C PRO A 186 7.98 -17.62 -2.34
N GLY A 187 7.25 -18.67 -2.75
CA GLY A 187 7.57 -20.01 -2.33
C GLY A 187 9.06 -20.19 -2.59
N GLN A 188 9.82 -20.42 -1.53
CA GLN A 188 11.18 -20.97 -1.53
C GLN A 188 12.09 -20.70 -2.75
N GLU A 189 12.34 -19.46 -3.17
CA GLU A 189 13.34 -19.18 -4.21
C GLU A 189 13.99 -17.81 -3.88
N ARG A 190 15.21 -17.67 -3.34
CA ARG A 190 16.46 -18.43 -3.39
C ARG A 190 16.97 -18.77 -1.99
N THR A 191 16.74 -19.99 -1.52
CA THR A 191 17.44 -20.57 -0.34
C THR A 191 18.39 -21.71 -0.71
N GLY A 192 18.77 -21.78 -1.99
CA GLY A 192 19.90 -22.56 -2.49
C GLY A 192 21.01 -21.62 -2.96
N ASP A 193 22.25 -22.10 -2.94
CA ASP A 193 23.46 -21.39 -3.35
C ASP A 193 23.91 -20.25 -2.41
N GLY A 194 23.77 -20.41 -1.09
CA GLY A 194 24.35 -19.50 -0.11
C GLY A 194 23.60 -18.17 0.06
N TYR A 195 22.32 -18.10 -0.32
CA TYR A 195 21.45 -16.94 -0.07
C TYR A 195 20.39 -17.25 1.00
N PHE A 196 20.04 -16.24 1.80
CA PHE A 196 18.97 -16.32 2.79
C PHE A 196 18.24 -14.98 2.92
N ALA A 197 17.06 -14.96 3.54
CA ALA A 197 16.29 -13.75 3.74
C ALA A 197 16.12 -13.39 5.21
N LEU A 198 16.22 -12.09 5.51
CA LEU A 198 15.88 -11.50 6.80
C LEU A 198 14.92 -10.32 6.59
N TYR A 199 14.15 -10.00 7.62
CA TYR A 199 13.38 -8.78 7.72
C TYR A 199 14.14 -7.73 8.51
N ASP A 200 14.04 -6.47 8.09
CA ASP A 200 14.32 -5.32 8.94
C ASP A 200 13.17 -5.16 9.93
N LEU A 201 13.47 -4.73 11.16
CA LEU A 201 12.49 -4.60 12.23
C LEU A 201 12.35 -3.14 12.66
N ALA A 202 11.14 -2.75 13.01
CA ALA A 202 10.87 -1.59 13.84
C ALA A 202 10.35 -2.08 15.18
N VAL A 203 10.93 -1.60 16.27
CA VAL A 203 10.41 -1.86 17.61
C VAL A 203 9.85 -0.55 18.14
N VAL A 204 8.56 -0.56 18.48
CA VAL A 204 7.83 0.65 18.87
C VAL A 204 7.26 0.44 20.26
N VAL A 205 7.35 1.47 21.10
CA VAL A 205 6.60 1.53 22.36
C VAL A 205 5.12 1.65 22.01
N GLU A 206 4.38 0.57 22.20
CA GLU A 206 2.96 0.48 21.87
C GLU A 206 2.09 1.02 23.02
N ALA A 207 2.47 0.73 24.26
CA ALA A 207 1.74 1.15 25.46
C ALA A 207 2.67 1.31 26.66
N ILE A 208 2.23 2.08 27.66
CA ILE A 208 2.87 2.18 28.98
C ILE A 208 1.73 2.11 30.00
N ASP A 209 1.50 0.92 30.55
CA ASP A 209 0.35 0.64 31.43
C ASP A 209 0.67 0.82 32.92
N GLY A 210 1.85 1.36 33.20
CA GLY A 210 2.39 1.58 34.54
C GLY A 210 3.13 2.90 34.63
N ASN A 211 4.08 2.99 35.55
CA ASN A 211 4.84 4.20 35.82
C ASN A 211 6.27 4.07 35.25
N CYS A 212 6.47 4.41 33.97
CA CYS A 212 7.82 4.52 33.40
C CYS A 212 8.49 5.82 33.85
N THR A 213 9.59 5.69 34.59
CA THR A 213 10.47 6.81 34.96
C THR A 213 11.55 7.09 33.92
N CYS A 214 11.54 6.33 32.83
CA CYS A 214 12.57 6.24 31.79
C CYS A 214 12.46 7.31 30.68
N ASP A 215 11.56 8.30 30.81
CA ASP A 215 11.19 9.29 29.79
C ASP A 215 10.93 8.65 28.41
N MET A 216 10.34 7.44 28.41
CA MET A 216 9.81 6.80 27.20
C MET A 216 8.36 7.22 27.01
N ARG A 217 7.95 7.31 25.75
CA ARG A 217 6.60 7.67 25.31
C ARG A 217 6.08 6.67 24.31
N VAL A 218 4.76 6.52 24.26
CA VAL A 218 4.10 5.75 23.20
C VAL A 218 4.49 6.34 21.84
N GLY A 219 4.96 5.48 20.93
CA GLY A 219 5.49 5.87 19.62
C GLY A 219 7.01 5.97 19.54
N ASP A 220 7.72 6.07 20.67
CA ASP A 220 9.19 6.00 20.66
C ASP A 220 9.62 4.65 20.08
N CYS A 221 10.69 4.65 19.28
CA CYS A 221 11.08 3.46 18.55
C CYS A 221 12.58 3.37 18.29
N PHE A 222 13.01 2.17 17.93
CA PHE A 222 14.29 1.93 17.29
C PHE A 222 14.11 0.98 16.12
N PHE A 223 15.10 0.94 15.23
CA PHE A 223 15.10 0.12 14.03
C PHE A 223 16.27 -0.85 14.06
N LEU A 224 16.03 -2.07 13.59
CA LEU A 224 17.07 -3.02 13.23
C LEU A 224 17.06 -3.17 11.70
N ARG A 225 18.04 -2.55 11.04
CA ARG A 225 18.16 -2.49 9.58
C ARG A 225 19.47 -3.11 9.11
N ASN A 226 19.57 -3.38 7.81
CA ASN A 226 20.80 -3.88 7.20
C ASN A 226 21.32 -5.15 7.90
N SER A 227 20.42 -6.06 8.27
CA SER A 227 20.67 -7.31 9.00
C SER A 227 21.10 -7.18 10.47
N SER A 228 21.91 -6.19 10.83
CA SER A 228 22.56 -6.12 12.15
C SER A 228 22.71 -4.71 12.73
N SER A 229 22.26 -3.67 12.02
CA SER A 229 22.43 -2.28 12.45
C SER A 229 21.23 -1.80 13.25
N LEU A 230 21.44 -1.54 14.54
CA LEU A 230 20.45 -0.90 15.39
C LEU A 230 20.60 0.62 15.31
N SER A 231 19.52 1.33 15.02
CA SER A 231 19.50 2.79 14.94
C SER A 231 18.26 3.39 15.61
N LEU A 232 18.39 4.63 16.07
CA LEU A 232 17.32 5.43 16.64
C LEU A 232 16.88 6.51 15.64
N PRO A 233 15.66 7.05 15.74
CA PRO A 233 15.32 8.33 15.11
C PRO A 233 16.31 9.43 15.50
N ASP A 234 16.49 10.44 14.66
CA ASP A 234 17.43 11.53 14.92
C ASP A 234 17.15 12.23 16.25
N GLY A 235 18.17 12.26 17.12
CA GLY A 235 18.07 12.84 18.46
C GLY A 235 17.23 12.01 19.47
N GLY A 236 16.76 10.84 19.07
CA GLY A 236 15.99 9.94 19.93
C GLY A 236 16.86 9.12 20.90
N HIS A 237 16.25 8.68 21.99
CA HIS A 237 16.81 7.71 22.93
C HIS A 237 15.87 6.52 23.09
N PHE A 238 16.38 5.43 23.67
CA PHE A 238 15.55 4.29 24.05
C PHE A 238 16.04 3.71 25.37
N CYS A 239 15.11 3.32 26.24
CA CYS A 239 15.43 2.76 27.54
C CYS A 239 16.22 1.45 27.40
N VAL A 240 17.43 1.39 27.95
CA VAL A 240 18.31 0.21 27.86
C VAL A 240 17.69 -1.04 28.49
N TYR A 241 16.88 -0.89 29.54
CA TYR A 241 16.21 -2.01 30.20
C TYR A 241 15.06 -2.57 29.35
N ALA A 242 14.28 -1.68 28.71
CA ALA A 242 13.26 -2.11 27.75
C ALA A 242 13.92 -2.78 26.54
N LEU A 243 14.99 -2.19 26.01
CA LEU A 243 15.78 -2.77 24.93
C LEU A 243 16.28 -4.18 25.28
N GLN A 244 16.80 -4.39 26.50
CA GLN A 244 17.30 -5.69 26.96
C GLN A 244 16.23 -6.80 26.91
N ALA A 245 14.96 -6.47 27.15
CA ALA A 245 13.87 -7.45 27.11
C ALA A 245 13.50 -7.90 25.69
N VAL A 246 13.66 -7.02 24.70
CA VAL A 246 13.28 -7.32 23.30
C VAL A 246 14.47 -7.79 22.45
N LEU A 247 15.69 -7.40 22.79
CA LEU A 247 16.91 -7.69 22.02
C LEU A 247 17.11 -9.19 21.71
N PRO A 248 16.89 -10.14 22.65
CA PRO A 248 17.05 -11.57 22.38
C PRO A 248 16.06 -12.12 21.35
N LEU A 249 14.92 -11.45 21.16
CA LEU A 249 13.86 -11.89 20.25
C LEU A 249 14.13 -11.47 18.80
N LEU A 250 14.92 -10.42 18.59
CA LEU A 250 15.08 -9.79 17.29
C LEU A 250 15.60 -10.75 16.20
N PRO A 251 16.65 -11.58 16.42
CA PRO A 251 17.13 -12.48 15.38
C PRO A 251 16.06 -13.48 14.89
N ALA A 252 15.25 -14.01 15.81
CA ALA A 252 14.14 -14.89 15.45
C ALA A 252 13.02 -14.12 14.73
N LYS A 253 12.75 -12.88 15.16
CA LYS A 253 11.76 -12.00 14.53
C LYS A 253 12.15 -11.51 13.15
N GLN A 254 13.45 -11.44 12.83
CA GLN A 254 13.94 -11.18 11.47
C GLN A 254 13.66 -12.33 10.50
N ARG A 255 13.28 -13.53 10.97
CA ARG A 255 13.01 -14.71 10.13
C ARG A 255 11.53 -15.03 10.09
N LEU A 256 11.09 -15.70 9.04
CA LEU A 256 9.80 -16.41 9.06
C LEU A 256 9.98 -17.71 9.81
N ASN A 257 9.31 -17.85 10.95
CA ASN A 257 9.27 -19.09 11.70
C ASN A 257 8.06 -19.92 11.27
N HIS A 258 7.90 -21.10 11.85
CA HIS A 258 6.74 -21.93 11.57
C HIS A 258 5.44 -21.18 11.98
N PRO A 259 4.35 -21.22 11.18
CA PRO A 259 3.13 -20.45 11.49
C PRO A 259 2.46 -20.79 12.83
N ALA A 260 2.71 -21.98 13.36
CA ALA A 260 2.21 -22.42 14.67
C ALA A 260 3.18 -22.14 15.84
N ASP A 261 4.35 -21.56 15.57
CA ASP A 261 5.29 -21.13 16.61
C ASP A 261 4.78 -19.84 17.26
N TRP A 262 4.78 -19.79 18.60
CA TRP A 262 4.40 -18.58 19.33
C TRP A 262 5.33 -17.41 18.97
N MET A 263 6.60 -17.70 18.62
CA MET A 263 7.56 -16.72 18.15
C MET A 263 7.17 -16.12 16.79
N GLU A 264 6.31 -16.77 16.01
CA GLU A 264 5.74 -16.19 14.79
C GLU A 264 4.50 -15.35 15.12
N THR A 265 3.61 -15.87 15.97
CA THR A 265 2.29 -15.27 16.21
C THR A 265 2.28 -14.08 17.19
N ASP A 266 3.19 -14.04 18.16
CA ASP A 266 3.18 -13.02 19.22
C ASP A 266 4.29 -11.99 19.04
N SER A 267 3.96 -10.72 18.82
CA SER A 267 4.91 -9.66 18.46
C SER A 267 5.31 -8.74 19.62
N ARG A 268 4.83 -9.00 20.84
CA ARG A 268 5.01 -8.09 21.97
C ARG A 268 6.11 -8.54 22.94
N ALA A 269 6.80 -7.56 23.50
CA ALA A 269 7.73 -7.72 24.61
C ALA A 269 7.45 -6.65 25.67
N VAL A 270 7.69 -6.95 26.94
CA VAL A 270 7.40 -6.03 28.05
C VAL A 270 8.69 -5.66 28.76
N CYS A 271 8.80 -4.40 29.17
CA CYS A 271 9.87 -3.90 30.02
C CYS A 271 10.00 -4.79 31.28
N PRO A 272 11.23 -5.13 31.71
CA PRO A 272 11.43 -6.04 32.84
C PRO A 272 11.04 -5.42 34.19
N ASP A 273 10.87 -4.09 34.25
CA ASP A 273 10.34 -3.42 35.44
C ASP A 273 8.82 -3.62 35.53
N PRO A 274 8.33 -4.38 36.53
CA PRO A 274 6.91 -4.70 36.68
C PRO A 274 6.04 -3.48 37.04
N ALA A 275 6.64 -2.40 37.56
CA ALA A 275 5.92 -1.15 37.83
C ALA A 275 5.80 -0.30 36.56
N CYS A 276 6.77 -0.38 35.65
CA CYS A 276 6.80 0.36 34.40
C CYS A 276 5.73 -0.11 33.41
N LYS A 277 5.63 -1.43 33.17
CA LYS A 277 4.69 -2.05 32.22
C LYS A 277 4.69 -1.41 30.83
N LEU A 278 5.86 -0.98 30.36
CA LEU A 278 6.04 -0.54 28.98
C LEU A 278 5.98 -1.76 28.06
N VAL A 279 5.08 -1.72 27.08
CA VAL A 279 4.88 -2.75 26.07
C VAL A 279 5.48 -2.29 24.75
N MET A 280 6.34 -3.13 24.18
CA MET A 280 6.95 -2.93 22.87
C MET A 280 6.33 -3.90 21.88
N ARG A 281 6.07 -3.41 20.66
CA ARG A 281 5.68 -4.24 19.52
C ARG A 281 6.83 -4.32 18.52
N VAL A 282 7.13 -5.53 18.05
CA VAL A 282 8.12 -5.79 17.01
C VAL A 282 7.41 -5.95 15.67
N ASP A 283 7.63 -5.00 14.78
CA ASP A 283 7.04 -4.98 13.45
C ASP A 283 8.11 -5.36 12.41
N ARG A 284 7.81 -6.36 11.58
CA ARG A 284 8.59 -6.58 10.34
C ARG A 284 8.28 -5.44 9.38
N THR A 285 9.34 -4.81 8.89
CA THR A 285 9.29 -3.77 7.88
C THR A 285 9.78 -4.38 6.57
N ALA A 286 10.92 -3.98 6.01
CA ALA A 286 11.40 -4.50 4.74
C ALA A 286 11.91 -5.96 4.83
N ARG A 287 11.76 -6.75 3.77
CA ARG A 287 12.47 -8.03 3.59
C ARG A 287 13.71 -7.81 2.72
N ARG A 288 14.85 -8.39 3.11
CA ARG A 288 16.12 -8.33 2.40
C ARG A 288 16.61 -9.74 2.12
N VAL A 289 17.18 -9.94 0.93
CA VAL A 289 17.95 -11.15 0.60
C VAL A 289 19.42 -10.83 0.80
N LEU A 290 20.10 -11.69 1.54
CA LEU A 290 21.51 -11.59 1.88
C LEU A 290 22.23 -12.80 1.29
N ARG A 291 23.47 -12.60 0.90
CA ARG A 291 24.39 -13.69 0.59
C ARG A 291 25.19 -14.02 1.85
N HIS A 292 25.34 -15.31 2.15
CA HIS A 292 26.09 -15.82 3.29
C HIS A 292 27.49 -15.22 3.38
N ASP A 293 28.27 -15.29 2.30
CA ASP A 293 29.66 -14.82 2.28
C ASP A 293 29.80 -13.30 2.48
N ASP A 294 28.73 -12.52 2.29
CA ASP A 294 28.74 -11.07 2.50
C ASP A 294 28.56 -10.70 3.98
N VAL A 295 28.01 -11.62 4.79
CA VAL A 295 27.59 -11.36 6.18
C VAL A 295 28.13 -12.39 7.19
N SER A 296 28.91 -13.36 6.72
CA SER A 296 29.56 -14.39 7.52
C SER A 296 31.04 -14.47 7.15
N PRO A 297 31.96 -14.50 8.13
CA PRO A 297 33.37 -14.77 7.88
C PRO A 297 33.66 -16.25 7.55
N ILE A 298 32.70 -17.14 7.79
CA ILE A 298 32.77 -18.57 7.44
C ILE A 298 32.18 -18.72 6.04
N ALA A 299 32.85 -19.41 5.12
CA ALA A 299 32.35 -19.64 3.77
C ALA A 299 31.11 -20.55 3.77
N TRP A 300 30.20 -20.36 2.81
CA TRP A 300 29.07 -21.28 2.62
C TRP A 300 29.54 -22.56 1.92
N GLU A 301 29.33 -23.71 2.55
CA GLU A 301 29.51 -25.02 1.91
C GLU A 301 28.14 -25.57 1.51
N SER A 302 27.91 -25.77 0.22
CA SER A 302 26.70 -26.45 -0.24
C SER A 302 26.77 -27.93 0.16
N THR A 303 25.97 -28.32 1.15
CA THR A 303 25.66 -29.74 1.44
C THR A 303 24.65 -30.30 0.47
#